data_AF-A0A924ABJ5-F1
#
_entry.id   AF-A0A924ABJ5-F1
#
_cell.length_a   1.000
_cell.length_b   1.000
_cell.length_c   1.000
_cell.angle_alpha   90.00
_cell.angle_beta   90.00
_cell.angle_gamma   90.00
#
_symmetry.space_group_name_H-M   'P 1'
#
loop_
_entity.id
_entity.type
_entity.pdbx_description
1 polymer ?
#
loop_
_entity_poly.entity_id
_entity_poly.type
_entity_poly.pdbx_seq_one_letter_code
_entity_poly.pdbx_strand_id
1 'polypeptide(L)' 'KWFITDASFETREVEGEGVVGRQPVLQPGESHTYMSGCQLQSEIGKMWGYYTLERQITSDLIDVEIPIFELVVPWLKN' A
#
# COMPACT_ATOMS: atom_id res chain seq x y z
N LYS A 1 -0.18 0.73 6.75
CA LYS A 1 0.67 1.93 6.64
C LYS A 1 1.42 1.92 5.30
N TRP A 2 1.58 3.08 4.67
CA TRP A 2 2.27 3.26 3.40
C TRP A 2 3.38 4.29 3.51
N PHE A 3 4.47 4.03 2.78
CA PHE A 3 5.58 4.93 2.56
C PHE A 3 5.67 5.21 1.06
N ILE A 4 5.76 6.48 0.70
CA ILE A 4 5.74 6.94 -0.67
C ILE A 4 6.91 7.89 -0.86
N THR A 5 7.82 7.56 -1.76
CA THR A 5 8.97 8.41 -2.09
C THR A 5 8.83 8.90 -3.52
N ASP A 6 8.87 10.22 -3.67
CA ASP A 6 8.98 10.89 -4.97
C ASP A 6 10.47 10.95 -5.40
N ALA A 7 10.77 11.24 -6.66
CA ALA A 7 12.14 11.39 -7.17
C ALA A 7 12.95 12.48 -6.43
N SER A 8 12.26 13.42 -5.77
CA SER A 8 12.86 14.45 -4.91
C SER A 8 13.41 13.93 -3.57
N PHE A 9 13.35 12.61 -3.33
CA PHE A 9 13.79 11.91 -2.11
C PHE A 9 12.99 12.23 -0.85
N GLU A 10 11.97 13.08 -0.92
CA GLU A 10 11.04 13.25 0.18
C GLU A 10 10.13 12.03 0.29
N THR A 11 10.09 11.46 1.49
CA THR A 11 9.23 10.31 1.81
C THR A 11 8.07 10.77 2.66
N ARG A 12 6.86 10.46 2.23
CA ARG A 12 5.63 10.71 2.97
C ARG A 12 5.03 9.41 3.48
N GLU A 13 4.50 9.47 4.69
CA GLU A 13 3.80 8.37 5.33
C GLU A 13 2.29 8.58 5.24
N VAL A 14 1.57 7.51 4.90
CA VAL A 14 0.11 7.50 4.91
C VAL A 14 -0.35 6.34 5.79
N GLU A 15 -1.11 6.68 6.83
CA GLU A 15 -1.62 5.73 7.80
C GLU A 15 -3.10 6.03 8.07
N GLY A 16 -3.88 4.97 8.25
CA GLY A 16 -5.31 5.06 8.43
C GLY A 16 -5.93 3.66 8.52
N GLU A 17 -7.15 3.62 9.04
CA GLU A 17 -7.87 2.37 9.21
C GLU A 17 -8.42 1.83 7.88
N GLY A 18 -8.15 0.55 7.64
CA GLY A 18 -8.63 -0.16 6.47
C GLY A 18 -8.02 0.32 5.15
N VAL A 19 -8.66 -0.11 4.06
CA VAL A 19 -8.33 0.26 2.68
C VAL A 19 -9.56 0.88 2.04
N VAL A 20 -9.41 2.08 1.48
CA VAL A 20 -10.52 2.85 0.85
C VAL A 20 -11.79 2.92 1.71
N GLY A 21 -11.62 3.06 3.03
CA GLY A 21 -12.73 3.14 4.01
C GLY A 21 -13.36 1.80 4.39
N ARG A 22 -12.72 0.67 4.05
CA ARG A 22 -13.21 -0.68 4.37
C ARG A 22 -12.16 -1.49 5.12
N GLN A 23 -12.62 -2.32 6.06
CA GLN A 23 -11.81 -3.35 6.72
C GLN A 23 -12.32 -4.72 6.27
N PRO A 24 -11.82 -5.25 5.14
CA PRO A 24 -12.31 -6.52 4.61
C PRO A 24 -11.89 -7.68 5.52
N VAL A 25 -12.80 -8.62 5.73
CA VAL A 25 -12.51 -9.92 6.34
C VAL A 25 -12.21 -10.90 5.21
N LEU A 26 -11.10 -11.64 5.32
CA LEU A 26 -10.68 -12.64 4.32
C LEU A 26 -10.76 -14.03 4.92
N GLN A 27 -11.58 -14.90 4.33
CA GLN A 27 -11.53 -16.34 4.62
C GLN A 27 -10.40 -17.03 3.83
N PRO A 28 -9.98 -18.24 4.23
CA PRO A 28 -8.99 -19.00 3.47
C PRO A 28 -9.38 -19.14 1.98
N GLY A 29 -8.50 -18.68 1.10
CA GLY A 29 -8.70 -18.71 -0.36
C GLY A 29 -9.45 -17.49 -0.93
N GLU A 30 -9.98 -16.61 -0.09
CA GLU A 30 -10.59 -15.36 -0.56
C GLU A 30 -9.54 -14.30 -0.89
N SER A 31 -9.94 -13.37 -1.74
CA SER A 31 -9.13 -12.20 -2.08
C SER A 31 -9.99 -10.95 -2.06
N HIS A 32 -9.37 -9.83 -1.70
CA HIS A 32 -9.98 -8.51 -1.78
C HIS A 32 -9.13 -7.65 -2.72
N THR A 33 -9.76 -7.08 -3.74
CA THR A 33 -9.11 -6.17 -4.68
C THR A 33 -9.70 -4.78 -4.53
N TYR A 34 -8.83 -3.78 -4.47
CA TYR A 34 -9.23 -2.38 -4.42
C TYR A 34 -8.30 -1.53 -5.28
N MET A 35 -8.75 -0.32 -5.61
CA MET A 35 -7.97 0.66 -6.35
C MET A 35 -7.92 1.96 -5.55
N SER A 36 -6.74 2.54 -5.44
CA SER A 36 -6.51 3.85 -4.81
C SER A 36 -5.55 4.66 -5.67
N GLY A 37 -5.36 5.93 -5.33
CA GLY A 37 -4.48 6.84 -6.05
C GLY A 37 -3.56 7.61 -5.12
N CYS A 38 -2.39 7.98 -5.63
CA CYS A 38 -1.41 8.81 -4.97
C CYS A 38 -0.86 9.80 -6.01
N GLN A 39 -0.85 11.08 -5.68
CA GLN A 39 -0.22 12.10 -6.53
C GLN A 39 1.29 12.14 -6.25
N LEU A 40 2.08 12.16 -7.32
CA LEU A 40 3.51 12.45 -7.32
C LEU A 40 3.75 13.77 -8.06
N GLN A 41 4.80 14.49 -7.69
CA GLN A 41 5.28 15.67 -8.40
C GLN A 41 6.20 15.30 -9.56
N SER A 42 6.97 14.21 -9.43
CA SER A 42 7.87 13.74 -10.50
C SER A 42 7.29 12.61 -11.35
N GLU A 43 7.95 12.32 -12.46
CA GLU A 43 7.62 11.23 -13.39
C GLU A 43 7.96 9.83 -12.88
N ILE A 44 8.74 9.74 -11.79
CA ILE A 44 9.15 8.51 -11.12
C ILE A 44 8.95 8.60 -9.61
N GLY A 45 8.70 7.47 -8.99
CA GLY A 45 8.61 7.31 -7.54
C GLY A 45 8.55 5.84 -7.15
N LYS A 46 8.40 5.58 -5.85
CA LYS A 46 8.23 4.23 -5.32
C LYS A 46 7.29 4.22 -4.13
N MET A 47 6.63 3.09 -3.92
CA MET A 47 5.75 2.85 -2.78
C MET A 47 6.07 1.51 -2.13
N TRP A 48 5.94 1.47 -0.82
CA TRP A 48 6.01 0.24 -0.02
C TRP A 48 5.25 0.44 1.29
N GLY A 49 5.07 -0.63 2.05
CA GLY A 49 4.36 -0.52 3.31
C GLY A 49 4.04 -1.87 3.91
N TYR A 50 2.98 -1.89 4.70
CA TYR A 50 2.43 -3.10 5.27
C TYR A 50 0.95 -2.90 5.61
N TYR A 51 0.20 -4.00 5.63
CA TYR A 51 -1.12 -4.04 6.25
C TYR A 51 -1.00 -4.66 7.62
N THR A 52 -1.61 -4.05 8.62
CA THR A 52 -1.86 -4.71 9.90
C THR A 52 -3.18 -5.45 9.79
N LEU A 53 -3.13 -6.78 9.97
CA LEU A 53 -4.28 -7.66 9.93
C LEU A 53 -4.53 -8.20 11.34
N GLU A 54 -5.80 -8.33 11.71
CA GLU A 54 -6.21 -9.04 12.92
C GLU A 54 -6.61 -10.48 12.60
N ARG A 55 -6.05 -11.44 13.32
CA ARG A 55 -6.50 -12.84 13.24
C ARG A 55 -7.80 -12.99 14.03
N GLN A 56 -8.92 -13.24 13.34
CA GLN A 56 -10.23 -13.35 14.00
C GLN A 56 -10.34 -14.42 15.11
N ILE A 57 -9.49 -15.44 15.09
CA ILE A 57 -9.54 -16.53 16.09
C ILE A 57 -8.77 -16.15 17.36
N THR A 58 -7.62 -15.48 17.21
CA THR A 58 -6.70 -15.20 18.33
C THR A 58 -6.67 -13.73 18.74
N SER A 59 -7.27 -12.84 17.95
CA SER A 59 -7.13 -11.38 18.02
C SER A 59 -5.69 -10.87 17.93
N ASP A 60 -4.75 -11.69 17.47
CA ASP A 60 -3.37 -11.25 17.26
C ASP A 60 -3.29 -10.33 16.04
N LEU A 61 -2.50 -9.27 16.17
CA LEU A 61 -2.15 -8.39 15.06
C LEU A 61 -0.88 -8.92 14.37
N ILE A 62 -0.94 -9.00 13.05
CA ILE A 62 0.21 -9.34 12.20
C ILE A 62 0.40 -8.26 11.15
N ASP A 63 1.65 -7.92 10.87
CA ASP A 63 1.99 -7.05 9.75
C ASP A 63 2.33 -7.90 8.52
N VAL A 64 1.66 -7.62 7.42
CA VAL A 64 1.89 -8.23 6.12
C VAL A 64 2.57 -7.19 5.23
N GLU A 65 3.82 -7.45 4.87
CA GLU A 65 4.63 -6.54 4.07
C GLU A 65 4.09 -6.38 2.65
N ILE A 66 4.20 -5.15 2.16
CA ILE A 66 3.98 -4.79 0.77
C ILE A 66 5.35 -4.47 0.19
N PRO A 67 5.89 -5.31 -0.72
CA PRO A 67 7.18 -5.07 -1.35
C PRO A 67 7.25 -3.71 -2.04
N ILE A 68 8.46 -3.19 -2.17
CA ILE A 68 8.69 -1.96 -2.92
C ILE A 68 8.30 -2.18 -4.38
N PHE A 69 7.49 -1.27 -4.92
CA PHE A 69 7.20 -1.18 -6.34
C PHE A 69 7.39 0.24 -6.86
N GLU A 70 7.74 0.34 -8.14
CA GLU A 70 8.03 1.60 -8.81
C GLU A 70 6.79 2.18 -9.49
N LEU A 71 6.62 3.48 -9.32
CA LEU A 71 5.67 4.30 -10.05
C LEU A 71 6.45 5.03 -11.13
N VAL A 72 6.21 4.71 -12.40
CA VAL A 72 6.92 5.30 -13.54
C VAL A 72 5.90 5.58 -14.63
N VAL A 73 5.91 6.79 -15.14
CA VAL A 73 5.06 7.18 -16.27
C VAL A 73 5.36 6.32 -17.51
N PRO A 74 4.34 6.00 -18.34
CA PRO A 74 4.51 5.06 -19.45
C PRO A 74 5.61 5.44 -20.45
N TRP A 75 5.83 6.73 -20.74
CA TRP A 75 6.79 7.18 -21.74
C TRP A 75 8.26 7.10 -21.31
N LEU A 76 8.55 6.81 -20.04
CA LEU A 76 9.90 6.51 -19.56
C LEU A 76 10.24 5.01 -19.62
N LYS A 77 9.21 4.15 -19.72
CA LYS A 77 9.35 2.71 -19.89
C LYS A 77 9.39 2.40 -21.40
N ASN A 78 10.57 2.50 -21.99
CA ASN A 78 10.81 2.09 -23.38
C ASN A 78 10.43 0.63 -23.63
#